data_AF-A0A8D3AV78-F1
#
_entry.id   AF-A0A8D3AV78-F1
#
_cell.length_a   1.000
_cell.length_b   1.000
_cell.length_c   1.000
_cell.angle_alpha   90.00
_cell.angle_beta   90.00
_cell.angle_gamma   90.00
#
_symmetry.space_group_name_H-M   'P 1'
#
loop_
_entity.id
_entity.type
_entity.pdbx_description
1 polymer ?
#
loop_
_entity_poly.entity_id
_entity_poly.type
_entity_poly.pdbx_seq_one_letter_code
_entity_poly.pdbx_strand_id
1 'polypeptide(L)'
;MFAVCAVAFMCLMSVSHSAPMACEKLVQPLNRLEPHKFQGKWALIADSLNNTASMEALRRRDSITLYFSNSSGDSTFSFTQINRFGDLCQYLRYNVSVQHNTFNFDVQDHSYLTGSFLYTSCPDCVVMQWSLKSRSRTTSLLLLSRRREVGQKEMEEFREQLRCYQLPTPVVMDPTKDLCPEQSDRRPTAEPESNSPNSPSFHNWNIQIL
;
A
#
# COMPACT_ATOMS: atom_id res chain seq x y z
N MET A 1 41.82 38.61 -20.52
CA MET A 1 41.28 38.22 -19.19
C MET A 1 39.80 38.62 -19.01
N PHE A 2 38.93 38.38 -20.00
CA PHE A 2 37.48 38.59 -19.83
C PHE A 2 36.62 37.47 -20.44
N ALA A 3 37.17 36.65 -21.34
CA ALA A 3 36.45 35.55 -21.98
C ALA A 3 36.27 34.30 -21.10
N VAL A 4 37.15 34.11 -20.10
CA VAL A 4 37.12 32.92 -19.22
C VAL A 4 36.03 33.02 -18.16
N CYS A 5 35.66 34.24 -17.74
CA CYS A 5 34.63 34.45 -16.73
C CYS A 5 33.20 34.22 -17.25
N ALA A 6 32.97 34.36 -18.56
CA ALA A 6 31.63 34.19 -19.13
C ALA A 6 31.20 32.72 -19.25
N VAL A 7 32.15 31.79 -19.34
CA VAL A 7 31.86 30.34 -19.48
C VAL A 7 31.53 29.71 -18.12
N ALA A 8 32.05 30.26 -17.02
CA ALA A 8 31.78 29.74 -15.68
C ALA A 8 30.35 30.03 -15.17
N PHE A 9 29.68 31.08 -15.68
CA PHE A 9 28.34 31.46 -15.24
C PHE A 9 27.21 30.67 -15.91
N MET A 10 27.44 30.06 -17.07
CA MET A 10 26.38 29.31 -17.77
C MET A 10 26.18 27.86 -17.28
N CYS A 11 27.06 27.35 -16.41
CA CYS A 11 26.91 26.00 -15.84
C CYS A 11 26.06 25.95 -14.56
N LEU A 12 25.57 27.08 -14.04
CA LEU A 12 24.81 27.14 -12.78
C LEU A 12 23.28 27.13 -12.95
N MET A 13 22.76 27.07 -14.18
CA MET A 13 21.31 27.12 -14.42
C MET A 13 20.68 25.79 -14.87
N SER A 14 21.44 24.69 -14.93
CA SER A 14 20.92 23.39 -15.35
C SER A 14 20.39 22.53 -14.18
N VAL A 15 19.52 23.09 -13.33
CA VAL A 15 18.58 22.30 -12.51
C VAL A 15 17.28 23.09 -12.38
N SER A 16 16.59 23.32 -13.49
CA SER A 16 15.19 23.70 -13.43
C SER A 16 14.41 22.48 -12.96
N HIS A 17 14.00 22.50 -11.68
CA HIS A 17 13.07 21.55 -11.08
C HIS A 17 11.83 21.39 -11.98
N SER A 18 11.78 20.34 -12.79
CA SER A 18 10.56 19.87 -13.46
C SER A 18 9.59 19.16 -12.49
N ALA A 19 9.95 19.11 -11.20
CA ALA A 19 9.20 18.45 -10.13
C ALA A 19 7.85 19.09 -9.72
N PRO A 20 7.61 20.42 -9.77
CA PRO A 20 6.39 20.99 -9.18
C PRO A 20 5.12 20.51 -9.88
N MET A 21 5.12 20.46 -11.22
CA MET A 21 3.96 20.04 -12.00
C MET A 21 3.75 18.51 -11.98
N ALA A 22 4.82 17.73 -11.87
CA ALA A 22 4.71 16.27 -11.85
C ALA A 22 4.08 15.77 -10.55
N CYS A 23 4.49 16.33 -9.40
CA CYS A 23 3.93 15.92 -8.11
C CYS A 23 2.47 16.30 -7.93
N GLU A 24 2.05 17.48 -8.41
CA GLU A 24 0.66 17.93 -8.31
C GLU A 24 -0.32 16.89 -8.84
N LYS A 25 -0.01 16.31 -10.01
CA LYS A 25 -0.82 15.25 -10.62
C LYS A 25 -0.67 13.91 -9.90
N LEU A 26 0.57 13.52 -9.57
CA LEU A 26 0.89 12.17 -9.08
C LEU A 26 0.40 11.91 -7.65
N VAL A 27 0.27 12.94 -6.82
CA VAL A 27 -0.25 12.82 -5.44
C VAL A 27 -1.72 13.19 -5.33
N GLN A 28 -2.38 13.48 -6.45
CA GLN A 28 -3.79 13.85 -6.48
C GLN A 28 -4.67 12.64 -6.15
N PRO A 29 -5.53 12.72 -5.12
CA PRO A 29 -6.55 11.72 -4.87
C PRO A 29 -7.56 11.64 -6.02
N LEU A 30 -8.09 10.45 -6.27
CA LEU A 30 -9.14 10.27 -7.28
C LEU A 30 -10.43 11.02 -6.87
N ASN A 31 -10.93 11.89 -7.76
CA ASN A 31 -12.12 12.72 -7.53
C ASN A 31 -13.43 11.92 -7.39
N ARG A 32 -13.47 10.67 -7.89
CA ARG A 32 -14.63 9.79 -7.75
C ARG A 32 -14.16 8.37 -7.53
N LEU A 33 -14.45 7.84 -6.35
CA LEU A 33 -14.32 6.42 -6.09
C LEU A 33 -15.48 5.67 -6.75
N GLU A 34 -15.12 4.64 -7.51
CA GLU A 34 -16.05 3.68 -8.07
C GLU A 34 -15.73 2.31 -7.46
N PRO A 35 -16.31 1.96 -6.30
CA PRO A 35 -15.92 0.77 -5.52
C PRO A 35 -15.87 -0.52 -6.34
N HIS A 36 -16.80 -0.66 -7.30
CA HIS A 36 -16.86 -1.80 -8.21
C HIS A 36 -15.60 -1.99 -9.06
N LYS A 37 -14.87 -0.91 -9.42
CA LYS A 37 -13.61 -1.00 -10.18
C LYS A 37 -12.47 -1.61 -9.36
N PHE A 38 -12.53 -1.45 -8.05
CA PHE A 38 -11.53 -1.94 -7.13
C PHE A 38 -11.85 -3.34 -6.60
N GLN A 39 -13.04 -3.87 -6.87
CA GLN A 39 -13.49 -5.16 -6.37
C GLN A 39 -12.58 -6.32 -6.81
N GLY A 40 -12.42 -7.30 -5.93
CA GLY A 40 -11.67 -8.52 -6.16
C GLY A 40 -10.22 -8.43 -5.70
N LYS A 41 -9.41 -9.32 -6.26
CA LYS A 41 -8.04 -9.60 -5.83
C LYS A 41 -7.02 -8.66 -6.48
N TRP A 42 -6.10 -8.15 -5.67
CA TRP A 42 -4.95 -7.35 -6.08
C TRP A 42 -3.69 -7.86 -5.39
N ALA A 43 -2.62 -8.04 -6.16
CA ALA A 43 -1.30 -8.34 -5.61
C ALA A 43 -0.60 -7.03 -5.22
N LEU A 44 0.08 -7.04 -4.07
CA LEU A 44 1.04 -5.99 -3.77
C LEU A 44 2.30 -6.18 -4.61
N ILE A 45 2.69 -5.13 -5.30
CA ILE A 45 3.92 -5.06 -6.10
C ILE A 45 5.02 -4.40 -5.29
N ALA A 46 4.71 -3.26 -4.68
CA ALA A 46 5.67 -2.50 -3.89
C ALA A 46 4.96 -1.67 -2.81
N ASP A 47 5.61 -1.48 -1.66
CA ASP A 47 5.14 -0.61 -0.58
C ASP A 47 6.31 0.13 0.06
N SER A 48 6.08 1.38 0.44
CA SER A 48 7.01 2.21 1.19
C SER A 48 6.27 3.02 2.24
N LEU A 49 6.90 3.19 3.39
CA LEU A 49 6.34 3.92 4.52
C LEU A 49 7.41 4.59 5.36
N ASN A 50 7.01 5.63 6.08
CA ASN A 50 7.92 6.49 6.86
C ASN A 50 8.26 5.94 8.27
N ASN A 51 7.84 4.72 8.61
CA ASN A 51 8.15 4.07 9.87
C ASN A 51 9.10 2.88 9.67
N THR A 52 10.30 2.96 10.25
CA THR A 52 11.35 1.93 10.09
C THR A 52 10.92 0.55 10.60
N ALA A 53 10.27 0.46 11.77
CA ALA A 53 9.87 -0.82 12.33
C ALA A 53 8.83 -1.53 11.46
N SER A 54 7.87 -0.78 10.92
CA SER A 54 6.89 -1.29 9.97
C SER A 54 7.52 -1.64 8.62
N MET A 55 8.56 -0.93 8.15
CA MET A 55 9.35 -1.35 6.96
C MET A 55 10.05 -2.70 7.18
N GLU A 56 10.64 -2.93 8.35
CA GLU A 56 11.25 -4.23 8.66
C GLU A 56 10.20 -5.34 8.79
N ALA A 57 9.02 -5.03 9.32
CA ALA A 57 7.90 -5.97 9.34
C ALA A 57 7.45 -6.34 7.92
N LEU A 58 7.36 -5.36 7.02
CA LEU A 58 7.01 -5.55 5.61
C LEU A 58 7.98 -6.47 4.88
N ARG A 59 9.30 -6.31 5.09
CA ARG A 59 10.32 -7.16 4.47
C ARG A 59 10.25 -8.64 4.84
N ARG A 60 9.59 -9.00 5.94
CA ARG A 60 9.43 -10.39 6.37
C ARG A 60 8.32 -11.14 5.65
N ARG A 61 7.48 -10.44 4.87
CA ARG A 61 6.37 -11.03 4.12
C ARG A 61 6.86 -11.46 2.74
N ASP A 62 6.58 -12.70 2.36
CA ASP A 62 6.92 -13.22 1.03
C ASP A 62 6.01 -12.61 -0.04
N SER A 63 4.73 -12.44 0.29
CA SER A 63 3.76 -11.81 -0.59
C SER A 63 2.59 -11.24 0.20
N ILE A 64 1.90 -10.27 -0.41
CA ILE A 64 0.70 -9.65 0.15
C ILE A 64 -0.37 -9.57 -0.95
N THR A 65 -1.59 -9.95 -0.59
CA THR A 65 -2.79 -9.79 -1.43
C THR A 65 -3.79 -8.89 -0.72
N LEU A 66 -4.36 -7.93 -1.43
CA LEU A 66 -5.52 -7.17 -0.99
C LEU A 66 -6.75 -7.65 -1.76
N TYR A 67 -7.80 -8.01 -1.04
CA TYR A 67 -9.08 -8.42 -1.62
C TYR A 67 -10.16 -7.44 -1.19
N PHE A 68 -10.77 -6.75 -2.15
CA PHE A 68 -11.87 -5.83 -1.90
C PHE A 68 -13.19 -6.52 -2.22
N SER A 69 -14.07 -6.63 -1.23
CA SER A 69 -15.41 -7.21 -1.38
C SER A 69 -16.47 -6.12 -1.35
N ASN A 70 -17.49 -6.22 -2.21
CA ASN A 70 -18.63 -5.30 -2.19
C ASN A 70 -19.40 -5.40 -0.86
N SER A 71 -19.93 -4.29 -0.34
CA SER A 71 -20.93 -4.37 0.73
C SER A 71 -22.34 -4.34 0.15
N SER A 72 -23.29 -4.73 0.98
CA SER A 72 -24.72 -4.63 0.75
C SER A 72 -25.28 -3.19 0.84
N GLY A 73 -24.49 -2.13 0.59
CA GLY A 73 -24.95 -0.74 0.56
C GLY A 73 -23.92 0.27 0.00
N ASP A 74 -24.36 1.49 -0.33
CA ASP A 74 -23.59 2.47 -1.13
C ASP A 74 -22.35 3.09 -0.44
N SER A 75 -22.16 2.90 0.88
CA SER A 75 -21.17 3.66 1.66
C SER A 75 -20.17 2.83 2.48
N THR A 76 -20.28 1.51 2.46
CA THR A 76 -19.36 0.61 3.16
C THR A 76 -18.80 -0.45 2.21
N PHE A 77 -17.62 -0.99 2.50
CA PHE A 77 -17.12 -2.22 1.87
C PHE A 77 -16.15 -2.88 2.86
N SER A 78 -15.87 -4.17 2.69
CA SER A 78 -14.78 -4.81 3.43
C SER A 78 -13.58 -5.03 2.55
N PHE A 79 -12.39 -4.86 3.12
CA PHE A 79 -11.15 -5.31 2.48
C PHE A 79 -10.44 -6.31 3.38
N THR A 80 -9.82 -7.29 2.76
CA THR A 80 -9.02 -8.32 3.43
C THR A 80 -7.59 -8.21 2.94
N GLN A 81 -6.65 -7.97 3.85
CA GLN A 81 -5.22 -8.12 3.59
C GLN A 81 -4.82 -9.55 3.93
N ILE A 82 -4.10 -10.19 3.02
CA ILE A 82 -3.65 -11.57 3.15
C ILE A 82 -2.14 -11.58 3.02
N ASN A 83 -1.45 -11.88 4.12
CA ASN A 83 0.01 -11.91 4.18
C ASN A 83 0.50 -13.36 4.12
N ARG A 84 1.53 -13.61 3.31
CA ARG A 84 2.25 -14.90 3.28
C ARG A 84 3.58 -14.80 4.02
N PHE A 85 3.87 -15.82 4.83
CA PHE A 85 5.13 -16.03 5.55
C PHE A 85 5.55 -17.50 5.41
N GLY A 86 6.40 -17.83 4.44
CA GLY A 86 6.71 -19.21 4.08
C GLY A 86 5.44 -19.96 3.68
N ASP A 87 5.06 -20.97 4.45
CA ASP A 87 3.83 -21.76 4.25
C ASP A 87 2.63 -21.24 5.04
N LEU A 88 2.82 -20.20 5.86
CA LEU A 88 1.77 -19.62 6.69
C LEU A 88 1.08 -18.47 5.97
N CYS A 89 -0.25 -18.44 6.11
CA CYS A 89 -1.11 -17.39 5.58
C CYS A 89 -1.89 -16.73 6.71
N GLN A 90 -1.73 -15.41 6.84
CA GLN A 90 -2.45 -14.56 7.79
C GLN A 90 -3.50 -13.74 7.04
N TYR A 91 -4.74 -13.79 7.50
CA TYR A 91 -5.88 -13.08 6.91
C TYR A 91 -6.36 -12.01 7.88
N LEU A 92 -6.31 -10.75 7.47
CA LEU A 92 -6.70 -9.59 8.26
C LEU A 92 -7.87 -8.90 7.54
N ARG A 93 -9.07 -8.95 8.14
CA ARG A 93 -10.28 -8.37 7.57
C ARG A 93 -10.62 -7.07 8.27
N TYR A 94 -10.95 -6.05 7.48
CA TYR A 94 -11.32 -4.74 7.99
C TYR A 94 -12.61 -4.26 7.34
N ASN A 95 -13.41 -3.55 8.14
CA ASN A 95 -14.57 -2.82 7.66
C ASN A 95 -14.14 -1.41 7.26
N VAL A 96 -14.57 -1.00 6.07
CA VAL A 96 -14.22 0.29 5.49
C VAL A 96 -15.48 1.10 5.31
N SER A 97 -15.45 2.33 5.81
CA SER A 97 -16.45 3.34 5.47
C SER A 97 -15.83 4.34 4.50
N VAL A 98 -16.59 4.72 3.47
CA VAL A 98 -16.15 5.72 2.50
C VAL A 98 -16.81 7.04 2.81
N GLN A 99 -16.00 8.07 3.07
CA GLN A 99 -16.49 9.44 3.25
C GLN A 99 -15.65 10.38 2.39
N HIS A 100 -16.30 11.13 1.49
CA HIS A 100 -15.61 12.11 0.61
C HIS A 100 -14.38 11.52 -0.10
N ASN A 101 -14.50 10.33 -0.69
CA ASN A 101 -13.40 9.58 -1.33
C ASN A 101 -12.22 9.19 -0.42
N THR A 102 -12.39 9.31 0.90
CA THR A 102 -11.44 8.86 1.91
C THR A 102 -11.98 7.59 2.55
N PHE A 103 -11.15 6.56 2.60
CA PHE A 103 -11.43 5.33 3.33
C PHE A 103 -11.15 5.54 4.81
N ASN A 104 -12.10 5.24 5.68
CA ASN A 104 -11.92 5.25 7.12
C ASN A 104 -12.09 3.83 7.65
N PHE A 105 -11.11 3.39 8.44
CA PHE A 105 -11.09 2.06 9.06
C PHE A 105 -11.32 2.25 10.53
N ASP A 106 -12.26 1.47 11.04
CA ASP A 106 -12.39 1.31 12.49
C ASP A 106 -11.30 0.34 12.94
N VAL A 107 -10.19 0.91 13.42
CA VAL A 107 -9.15 0.14 14.10
C VAL A 107 -9.42 0.27 15.60
N GLN A 108 -9.51 -0.87 16.28
CA GLN A 108 -9.61 -0.91 17.75
C GLN A 108 -8.55 0.04 18.37
N ASP A 109 -8.93 0.78 19.43
CA ASP A 109 -8.14 1.84 20.11
C ASP A 109 -8.10 3.24 19.44
N HIS A 110 -9.26 3.80 19.07
CA HIS A 110 -9.45 5.24 18.78
C HIS A 110 -8.53 5.83 17.68
N SER A 111 -8.01 4.97 16.81
CA SER A 111 -7.05 5.36 15.78
C SER A 111 -7.73 5.36 14.42
N TYR A 112 -7.88 6.53 13.82
CA TYR A 112 -8.44 6.66 12.47
C TYR A 112 -7.34 6.42 11.44
N LEU A 113 -7.38 5.28 10.77
CA LEU A 113 -6.66 5.08 9.53
C LEU A 113 -7.49 5.74 8.42
N THR A 114 -6.85 6.64 7.68
CA THR A 114 -7.43 7.26 6.49
C THR A 114 -6.69 6.76 5.26
N GLY A 115 -7.40 6.49 4.18
CA GLY A 115 -6.76 6.15 2.91
C GLY A 115 -7.39 6.83 1.71
N SER A 116 -6.62 6.94 0.64
CA SER A 116 -7.06 7.46 -0.64
C SER A 116 -6.43 6.67 -1.78
N PHE A 117 -7.11 6.64 -2.93
CA PHE A 117 -6.48 6.18 -4.18
C PHE A 117 -5.91 7.38 -4.91
N LEU A 118 -4.71 7.21 -5.47
CA LEU A 118 -4.02 8.24 -6.22
C LEU A 118 -4.11 7.97 -7.73
N TYR A 119 -3.83 9.01 -8.51
CA TYR A 119 -3.64 8.87 -9.95
C TYR A 119 -2.53 7.87 -10.29
N THR A 120 -2.74 7.06 -11.33
CA THR A 120 -1.69 6.32 -12.04
C THR A 120 -2.05 6.19 -13.52
N SER A 121 -1.05 6.11 -14.39
CA SER A 121 -1.23 5.81 -15.81
C SER A 121 -1.37 4.32 -16.11
N CYS A 122 -1.13 3.43 -15.13
CA CYS A 122 -1.27 2.00 -15.28
C CYS A 122 -2.75 1.56 -15.20
N PRO A 123 -3.33 0.95 -16.26
CA PRO A 123 -4.76 0.66 -16.34
C PRO A 123 -5.20 -0.50 -15.44
N ASP A 124 -4.28 -1.37 -15.06
CA ASP A 124 -4.49 -2.54 -14.20
C ASP A 124 -3.69 -2.49 -12.90
N CYS A 125 -3.28 -1.26 -12.51
CA CYS A 125 -2.69 -0.97 -11.21
C CYS A 125 -3.56 -0.01 -10.41
N VAL A 126 -3.31 0.01 -9.11
CA VAL A 126 -3.90 0.97 -8.17
C VAL A 126 -2.80 1.44 -7.24
N VAL A 127 -2.71 2.75 -7.05
CA VAL A 127 -1.84 3.33 -6.03
C VAL A 127 -2.71 3.76 -4.86
N MET A 128 -2.44 3.19 -3.70
CA MET A 128 -3.18 3.45 -2.48
C MET A 128 -2.27 4.15 -1.47
N GLN A 129 -2.77 5.24 -0.90
CA GLN A 129 -2.11 5.99 0.15
C GLN A 129 -2.80 5.73 1.47
N TRP A 130 -2.04 5.38 2.50
CA TRP A 130 -2.51 5.29 3.88
C TRP A 130 -1.91 6.38 4.74
N SER A 131 -2.71 6.95 5.62
CA SER A 131 -2.29 7.84 6.70
C SER A 131 -2.94 7.43 7.99
N LEU A 132 -2.12 7.01 8.95
CA LEU A 132 -2.55 6.75 10.32
C LEU A 132 -2.30 8.01 11.15
N LYS A 133 -3.39 8.67 11.58
CA LYS A 133 -3.29 9.80 12.50
C LYS A 133 -3.18 9.29 13.93
N SER A 134 -1.97 8.85 14.31
CA SER A 134 -1.59 8.58 15.71
C SER A 134 -0.65 9.67 16.24
N ARG A 135 0.00 9.43 17.40
CA ARG A 135 1.07 10.31 17.93
C ARG A 135 2.25 10.46 16.95
N SER A 136 2.50 9.44 16.11
CA SER A 136 3.39 9.52 14.96
C SER A 136 2.54 9.38 13.70
N ARG A 137 2.61 10.36 12.80
CA ARG A 137 1.91 10.31 11.51
C ARG A 137 2.60 9.28 10.62
N THR A 138 2.04 8.08 10.54
CA THR A 138 2.55 7.06 9.61
C THR A 138 1.89 7.27 8.25
N THR A 139 2.71 7.38 7.21
CA THR A 139 2.25 7.47 5.82
C THR A 139 2.86 6.33 5.02
N SER A 140 2.03 5.68 4.22
CA SER A 140 2.43 4.58 3.33
C SER A 140 1.84 4.78 1.94
N LEU A 141 2.57 4.32 0.93
CA LEU A 141 2.13 4.22 -0.45
C LEU A 141 2.32 2.77 -0.94
N LEU A 142 1.23 2.18 -1.44
CA LEU A 142 1.19 0.83 -1.97
C LEU A 142 0.91 0.88 -3.47
N LEU A 143 1.72 0.17 -4.25
CA LEU A 143 1.44 -0.15 -5.64
C LEU A 143 0.83 -1.55 -5.72
N LEU A 144 -0.44 -1.59 -6.09
CA LEU A 144 -1.21 -2.82 -6.29
C LEU A 144 -1.36 -3.08 -7.78
N SER A 145 -1.40 -4.34 -8.20
CA SER A 145 -1.71 -4.71 -9.58
C SER A 145 -2.55 -5.99 -9.66
N ARG A 146 -3.27 -6.16 -10.77
CA ARG A 146 -3.86 -7.45 -11.15
C ARG A 146 -2.80 -8.47 -11.58
N ARG A 147 -1.63 -7.99 -12.01
CA ARG A 147 -0.46 -8.80 -12.35
C ARG A 147 0.40 -9.07 -11.12
N ARG A 148 1.40 -9.95 -11.27
CA ARG A 148 2.44 -10.20 -10.25
C ARG A 148 3.63 -9.25 -10.37
N GLU A 149 3.78 -8.59 -11.51
CA GLU A 149 4.85 -7.64 -11.80
C GLU A 149 4.34 -6.52 -12.70
N VAL A 150 5.05 -5.39 -12.66
CA VAL A 150 4.75 -4.20 -13.45
C VAL A 150 5.95 -3.85 -14.32
N GLY A 151 5.70 -3.16 -15.43
CA GLY A 151 6.75 -2.68 -16.31
C GLY A 151 7.60 -1.59 -15.67
N GLN A 152 8.78 -1.35 -16.25
CA GLN A 152 9.73 -0.35 -15.74
C GLN A 152 9.09 1.04 -15.60
N LYS A 153 8.34 1.50 -16.61
CA LYS A 153 7.67 2.81 -16.60
C LYS A 153 6.65 2.94 -15.46
N GLU A 154 5.91 1.88 -15.17
CA GLU A 154 4.90 1.85 -14.10
C GLU A 154 5.58 1.93 -12.72
N MET A 155 6.68 1.20 -12.53
CA MET A 155 7.49 1.28 -11.31
C MET A 155 8.20 2.64 -11.15
N GLU A 156 8.66 3.25 -12.24
CA GLU A 156 9.27 4.59 -12.20
C GLU A 156 8.24 5.67 -11.82
N GLU A 157 7.03 5.62 -12.37
CA GLU A 157 5.92 6.51 -11.97
C GLU A 157 5.62 6.37 -10.46
N PHE A 158 5.58 5.14 -9.95
CA PHE A 158 5.41 4.91 -8.51
C PHE A 158 6.57 5.47 -7.68
N ARG A 159 7.82 5.33 -8.13
CA ARG A 159 8.98 5.94 -7.45
C ARG A 159 8.92 7.47 -7.44
N GLU A 160 8.39 8.09 -8.49
CA GLU A 160 8.12 9.54 -8.49
C GLU A 160 7.08 9.91 -7.43
N GLN A 161 6.00 9.13 -7.29
CA GLN A 161 5.02 9.34 -6.21
C GLN A 161 5.68 9.24 -4.83
N LEU A 162 6.51 8.23 -4.58
CA LEU A 162 7.26 8.11 -3.33
C LEU A 162 8.13 9.34 -3.05
N ARG A 163 8.80 9.89 -4.07
CA ARG A 163 9.60 11.11 -3.96
C ARG A 163 8.76 12.33 -3.60
N CYS A 164 7.56 12.47 -4.17
CA CYS A 164 6.63 13.55 -3.81
C CYS A 164 6.20 13.48 -2.34
N TYR A 165 6.05 12.28 -1.78
CA TYR A 165 5.75 12.06 -0.36
C TYR A 165 6.99 11.99 0.54
N GLN A 166 8.20 12.11 -0.02
CA GLN A 166 9.48 11.95 0.71
C GLN A 166 9.59 10.59 1.42
N LEU A 167 9.01 9.55 0.83
CA LEU A 167 9.10 8.19 1.32
C LEU A 167 10.40 7.51 0.87
N PRO A 168 10.91 6.54 1.64
CA PRO A 168 12.12 5.80 1.27
C PRO A 168 11.89 4.92 0.03
N THR A 169 12.97 4.29 -0.43
CA THR A 169 12.87 3.25 -1.48
C THR A 169 11.91 2.15 -1.02
N PRO A 170 11.02 1.67 -1.90
CA PRO A 170 10.01 0.71 -1.51
C PRO A 170 10.61 -0.68 -1.29
N VAL A 171 9.92 -1.48 -0.47
CA VAL A 171 10.04 -2.93 -0.53
C VAL A 171 9.29 -3.41 -1.76
N VAL A 172 9.97 -4.16 -2.62
CA VAL A 172 9.36 -4.76 -3.82
C VAL A 172 9.12 -6.23 -3.54
N MET A 173 7.92 -6.71 -3.79
CA MET A 173 7.55 -8.12 -3.58
C MET A 173 8.16 -8.99 -4.68
N ASP A 174 8.65 -10.17 -4.31
CA ASP A 174 9.16 -11.14 -5.28
C ASP A 174 7.98 -11.80 -6.02
N PRO A 175 7.88 -11.65 -7.35
CA PRO A 175 6.75 -12.20 -8.12
C PRO A 175 6.74 -13.74 -8.14
N THR A 176 7.87 -14.38 -7.87
CA THR A 176 8.01 -15.85 -7.85
C THR A 176 7.46 -16.47 -6.57
N LYS A 177 7.25 -15.67 -5.53
CA LYS A 177 6.61 -16.13 -4.29
C LYS A 177 5.12 -16.30 -4.52
N ASP A 178 4.61 -17.45 -4.09
CA ASP A 178 3.20 -17.78 -4.17
C ASP A 178 2.35 -16.78 -3.39
N LEU A 179 1.12 -16.59 -3.85
CA LEU A 179 0.09 -15.94 -3.07
C LEU A 179 -0.60 -16.95 -2.15
N CYS A 180 -1.18 -16.45 -1.07
CA CYS A 180 -2.09 -17.27 -0.28
C CYS A 180 -3.36 -17.61 -1.07
N PRO A 181 -3.96 -18.81 -0.87
CA PRO A 181 -5.23 -19.17 -1.47
C PRO A 181 -6.36 -18.30 -0.92
N GLU A 182 -7.44 -18.17 -1.70
CA GLU A 182 -8.62 -17.44 -1.25
C GLU A 182 -9.33 -18.25 -0.15
N GLN A 183 -9.97 -17.57 0.81
CA GLN A 183 -10.53 -18.25 1.97
C GLN A 183 -11.67 -19.23 1.60
N SER A 184 -12.32 -19.03 0.46
CA SER A 184 -13.32 -19.96 -0.12
C SER A 184 -12.73 -21.29 -0.57
N ASP A 185 -11.41 -21.38 -0.78
CA ASP A 185 -10.74 -22.63 -1.20
C ASP A 185 -10.46 -23.56 -0.02
N ARG A 186 -10.71 -23.12 1.22
CA ARG A 186 -10.68 -23.98 2.40
C ARG A 186 -12.03 -24.67 2.55
N ARG A 187 -12.15 -25.92 2.09
CA ARG A 187 -13.13 -26.84 2.67
C ARG A 187 -12.90 -26.85 4.19
N PRO A 188 -13.95 -26.74 5.03
CA PRO A 188 -13.79 -26.95 6.45
C PRO A 188 -13.44 -28.42 6.66
N THR A 189 -12.15 -28.73 6.79
CA THR A 189 -11.73 -29.95 7.45
C THR A 189 -12.08 -29.75 8.92
N ALA A 190 -13.24 -30.27 9.31
CA ALA A 190 -13.56 -30.44 10.71
C ALA A 190 -12.50 -31.34 11.34
N GLU A 191 -11.84 -30.88 12.39
CA GLU A 191 -11.37 -31.68 13.53
C GLU A 191 -10.95 -30.74 14.68
N PRO A 192 -11.03 -31.19 15.94
CA PRO A 192 -11.63 -30.41 17.03
C PRO A 192 -10.61 -29.60 17.83
N GLU A 193 -11.13 -28.62 18.58
CA GLU A 193 -10.43 -27.93 19.66
C GLU A 193 -9.67 -28.91 20.56
N SER A 194 -8.34 -28.73 20.66
CA SER A 194 -7.61 -29.13 21.85
C SER A 194 -6.85 -27.92 22.39
N ASN A 195 -7.29 -27.49 23.56
CA ASN A 195 -6.60 -26.52 24.41
C ASN A 195 -5.19 -27.04 24.71
N SER A 196 -4.16 -26.32 24.27
CA SER A 196 -2.79 -26.49 24.75
C SER A 196 -2.28 -25.15 25.31
N PRO A 197 -1.81 -25.06 26.57
CA PRO A 197 -1.53 -23.78 27.25
C PRO A 197 -0.25 -23.06 26.79
N ASN A 198 0.45 -23.55 25.78
CA ASN A 198 1.74 -23.00 25.34
C ASN A 198 1.71 -22.32 23.96
N SER A 199 0.55 -21.81 23.55
CA SER A 199 0.49 -20.93 22.37
C SER A 199 0.97 -19.53 22.78
N PRO A 200 2.02 -18.96 22.15
CA PRO A 200 2.52 -17.65 22.51
C PRO A 200 1.40 -16.61 22.31
N SER A 201 1.12 -15.88 23.39
CA SER A 201 0.02 -14.94 23.52
C SER A 201 -0.05 -13.96 22.34
N PHE A 202 -1.21 -13.96 21.67
CA PHE A 202 -1.58 -13.10 20.54
C PHE A 202 -1.71 -11.61 20.88
N HIS A 203 -1.09 -11.14 21.96
CA HIS A 203 -1.31 -9.80 22.52
C HIS A 203 -0.35 -8.71 22.03
N ASN A 204 0.47 -8.97 20.99
CA ASN A 204 1.47 -7.99 20.55
C ASN A 204 1.49 -7.71 19.03
N TRP A 205 0.36 -7.88 18.34
CA TRP A 205 0.23 -7.58 16.90
C TRP A 205 -0.23 -6.14 16.59
N ASN A 206 -0.36 -5.28 17.61
CA ASN A 206 -0.81 -3.87 17.49
C ASN A 206 0.17 -2.92 16.74
N ILE A 207 1.13 -3.44 15.99
CA ILE A 207 2.04 -2.66 15.13
C ILE A 207 2.09 -3.23 13.70
N GLN A 208 0.99 -3.82 13.22
CA GLN A 208 0.89 -4.31 11.84
C GLN A 208 -0.29 -3.72 11.07
N ILE A 209 -0.51 -2.42 11.25
CA ILE A 209 -1.42 -1.67 10.37
C ILE A 209 -0.75 -1.40 9.01
N LEU A 210 0.51 -1.82 8.81
CA LEU A 210 1.23 -1.85 7.54
C LEU A 210 2.13 -3.10 7.46
#